data_AF-A0A522IVZ9-F1
#
_entry.id   AF-A0A522IVZ9-F1
#
_cell.length_a   1.000
_cell.length_b   1.000
_cell.length_c   1.000
_cell.angle_alpha   90.00
_cell.angle_beta   90.00
_cell.angle_gamma   90.00
#
_symmetry.space_group_name_H-M   'P 1'
#
loop_
_entity.id
_entity.type
_entity.pdbx_description
1 polymer ?
#
loop_
_entity_poly.entity_id
_entity_poly.type
_entity_poly.pdbx_seq_one_letter_code
_entity_poly.pdbx_strand_id
1 'polypeptide(L)'
;MKSAFDLSLIPAIDKRYQQLIKRTQQLPPRGSRPLTVSGRVAGWITARATQVLSEVPGVEISAEAVHITNTAAPCLSLNKVLENVARVLNEGGCVRGWRNELLDVMGEGQRLGVIERAAL
;
A
#
# COMPACT_ATOMS: atom_id res chain seq x y z
N MET A 1 33.98 26.01 -24.18
CA MET A 1 33.25 25.10 -23.26
C MET A 1 31.78 25.50 -23.25
N LYS A 2 30.89 24.74 -23.89
CA LYS A 2 29.44 25.00 -23.85
C LYS A 2 28.91 24.56 -22.48
N SER A 3 28.20 25.47 -21.80
CA SER A 3 27.59 25.24 -20.49
C SER A 3 26.66 24.03 -20.54
N ALA A 4 26.81 23.13 -19.57
CA ALA A 4 26.26 21.78 -19.56
C ALA A 4 24.79 21.65 -19.13
N PHE A 5 24.04 22.75 -18.98
CA PHE A 5 22.61 22.69 -18.68
C PHE A 5 21.88 23.84 -19.39
N ASP A 6 21.09 23.52 -20.40
CA ASP A 6 20.18 24.46 -21.03
C ASP A 6 18.99 24.71 -20.09
N LEU A 7 19.01 25.85 -19.40
CA LEU A 7 17.99 26.25 -18.43
C LEU A 7 16.58 26.36 -19.04
N SER A 8 16.46 26.42 -20.38
CA SER A 8 15.18 26.38 -21.08
C SER A 8 14.48 25.02 -21.03
N LEU A 9 15.20 23.95 -20.65
CA LEU A 9 14.63 22.61 -20.45
C LEU A 9 13.84 22.49 -19.15
N ILE A 10 14.13 23.30 -18.13
CA ILE A 10 13.48 23.19 -16.81
C ILE A 10 11.96 23.40 -16.93
N PRO A 11 11.44 24.47 -17.58
CA PRO A 11 10.00 24.63 -17.77
C PRO A 11 9.36 23.51 -18.60
N ALA A 12 10.10 22.93 -19.55
CA ALA A 12 9.61 21.83 -20.38
C ALA A 12 9.49 20.53 -19.57
N ILE A 13 10.45 20.25 -18.69
CA ILE A 13 10.43 19.11 -17.76
C ILE A 13 9.29 19.27 -16.76
N ASP A 14 9.13 20.45 -16.14
CA ASP A 14 8.04 20.70 -15.20
C ASP A 14 6.68 20.52 -15.86
N LYS A 15 6.49 21.08 -17.06
CA LYS A 15 5.27 20.89 -17.83
C LYS A 15 5.00 19.41 -18.11
N ARG A 16 6.02 18.63 -18.45
CA ARG A 16 5.88 17.19 -18.69
C ARG A 16 5.56 16.43 -17.42
N TYR A 17 6.22 16.76 -16.31
CA TYR A 17 5.97 16.18 -15.00
C TYR A 17 4.51 16.42 -14.57
N GLN A 18 4.03 17.66 -14.68
CA GLN A 18 2.64 18.01 -14.35
C GLN A 18 1.61 17.31 -15.25
N GLN A 19 1.96 16.97 -16.49
CA GLN A 19 1.09 16.15 -17.34
C GLN A 19 1.09 14.68 -16.94
N LEU A 20 2.24 14.14 -16.51
CA LEU A 20 2.38 12.74 -16.13
C LEU A 20 1.77 12.46 -14.75
N ILE A 21 1.95 13.35 -13.77
CA ILE A 21 1.43 13.15 -12.41
C ILE A 21 -0.11 13.06 -12.38
N LYS A 22 -0.78 13.75 -13.30
CA LYS A 22 -2.23 13.64 -13.48
C LYS A 22 -2.66 12.25 -13.97
N ARG A 23 -1.78 11.54 -14.70
CA ARG A 23 -2.04 10.19 -15.22
C ARG A 23 -1.66 9.09 -14.24
N THR A 24 -0.85 9.38 -13.22
CA THR A 24 -0.48 8.43 -12.17
C THR A 24 -1.53 8.32 -11.07
N GLN A 25 -2.40 9.33 -10.93
CA GLN A 25 -3.53 9.30 -9.99
C GLN A 25 -4.63 8.39 -10.55
N GLN A 26 -4.52 7.10 -10.26
CA GLN A 26 -5.56 6.13 -10.57
C GLN A 26 -6.51 6.01 -9.39
N LEU A 27 -7.81 6.06 -9.66
CA LEU A 27 -8.81 5.71 -8.67
C LEU A 27 -8.67 4.23 -8.31
N PRO A 28 -8.92 3.86 -7.05
CA PRO A 28 -8.91 2.46 -6.66
C PRO A 28 -9.94 1.66 -7.50
N PRO A 29 -9.67 0.39 -7.81
CA PRO A 29 -10.63 -0.47 -8.50
C PRO A 29 -12.00 -0.48 -7.83
N ARG A 30 -13.06 -0.68 -8.62
CA ARG A 30 -14.44 -0.75 -8.08
C ARG A 30 -14.56 -1.81 -6.99
N GLY A 31 -15.27 -1.47 -5.92
CA GLY A 31 -15.45 -2.33 -4.75
C GLY A 31 -14.27 -2.34 -3.78
N SER A 32 -13.21 -1.57 -4.05
CA SER A 32 -12.15 -1.34 -3.07
C SER A 32 -12.65 -0.55 -1.88
N ARG A 33 -12.08 -0.83 -0.70
CA ARG A 33 -12.35 -0.12 0.55
C ARG A 33 -11.09 0.60 1.03
N PRO A 34 -11.23 1.72 1.75
CA PRO A 34 -10.12 2.32 2.49
C PRO A 34 -9.45 1.30 3.41
N LEU A 35 -8.12 1.33 3.47
CA LEU A 35 -7.31 0.52 4.37
C LEU A 35 -6.67 1.43 5.42
N THR A 36 -6.86 1.10 6.69
CA THR A 36 -6.11 1.73 7.78
C THR A 36 -5.13 0.74 8.40
N VAL A 37 -3.93 1.21 8.74
CA VAL A 37 -2.91 0.45 9.47
C VAL A 37 -2.61 1.21 10.76
N SER A 38 -2.78 0.57 11.91
CA SER A 38 -2.65 1.20 13.23
C SER A 38 -3.43 2.52 13.36
N GLY A 39 -4.66 2.54 12.83
CA GLY A 39 -5.56 3.69 12.87
C GLY A 39 -5.27 4.81 11.87
N ARG A 40 -4.27 4.67 10.99
CA ARG A 40 -3.94 5.67 9.95
C ARG A 40 -4.27 5.19 8.56
N VAL A 41 -4.77 6.08 7.70
CA VAL A 41 -5.08 5.72 6.31
C VAL A 41 -3.78 5.41 5.55
N ALA A 42 -3.66 4.17 5.09
CA ALA A 42 -2.46 3.64 4.44
C ALA A 42 -2.68 3.19 2.99
N GLY A 43 -3.93 3.21 2.49
CA GLY A 43 -4.22 2.92 1.09
C GLY A 43 -5.62 2.38 0.86
N TRP A 44 -5.74 1.47 -0.09
CA TRP A 44 -6.97 0.82 -0.50
C TRP A 44 -6.78 -0.68 -0.60
N ILE A 45 -7.81 -1.44 -0.30
CA ILE A 45 -7.83 -2.90 -0.45
C ILE A 45 -8.98 -3.31 -1.37
N THR A 46 -8.71 -4.22 -2.31
CA THR A 46 -9.72 -4.70 -3.26
C THR A 46 -10.73 -5.63 -2.59
N ALA A 47 -11.93 -5.74 -3.15
CA ALA A 47 -12.96 -6.65 -2.63
C ALA A 47 -12.49 -8.11 -2.51
N ARG A 48 -11.68 -8.60 -3.47
CA ARG A 48 -11.13 -9.96 -3.42
C ARG A 48 -10.13 -10.14 -2.27
N ALA A 49 -9.25 -9.17 -2.08
CA ALA A 49 -8.31 -9.17 -0.96
C ALA A 49 -9.03 -9.08 0.40
N THR A 50 -10.09 -8.26 0.50
CA THR A 50 -10.95 -8.20 1.69
C THR A 50 -11.56 -9.56 2.04
N GLN A 51 -12.06 -10.31 1.05
CA GLN A 51 -12.60 -11.66 1.29
C GLN A 51 -11.54 -12.61 1.84
N VAL A 52 -10.36 -12.61 1.22
CA VAL A 52 -9.22 -13.47 1.59
C VAL A 52 -8.70 -13.17 3.00
N LEU A 53 -8.82 -11.93 3.47
CA LEU A 53 -8.33 -11.52 4.80
C LEU A 53 -9.37 -11.62 5.93
N SER A 54 -10.59 -12.08 5.65
CA SER A 54 -11.71 -12.01 6.61
C SER A 54 -11.50 -12.74 7.94
N GLU A 55 -10.64 -13.74 7.97
CA GLU A 55 -10.35 -14.55 9.16
C GLU A 55 -8.92 -14.36 9.69
N VAL A 56 -8.21 -13.34 9.20
CA VAL A 56 -6.80 -13.11 9.58
C VAL A 56 -6.72 -12.38 10.92
N PRO A 57 -6.01 -12.92 11.93
CA PRO A 57 -5.79 -12.21 13.18
C PRO A 57 -5.11 -10.85 12.96
N GLY A 58 -5.73 -9.80 13.48
CA GLY A 58 -5.26 -8.41 13.33
C GLY A 58 -5.82 -7.70 12.11
N VAL A 59 -6.76 -8.33 11.41
CA VAL A 59 -7.60 -7.69 10.40
C VAL A 59 -9.02 -7.60 10.91
N GLU A 60 -9.57 -6.39 10.94
CA GLU A 60 -10.98 -6.13 11.20
C GLU A 60 -11.62 -5.52 9.95
N ILE A 61 -12.76 -6.06 9.53
CA ILE A 61 -13.49 -5.59 8.37
C ILE A 61 -14.79 -4.95 8.83
N SER A 62 -14.91 -3.64 8.62
CA SER A 62 -16.15 -2.90 8.83
C SER A 62 -16.92 -2.75 7.51
N ALA A 63 -18.09 -2.10 7.58
CA ALA A 63 -18.84 -1.76 6.37
C ALA A 63 -18.09 -0.73 5.51
N GLU A 64 -17.33 0.16 6.16
CA GLU A 64 -16.69 1.32 5.56
C GLU A 64 -15.21 1.09 5.20
N ALA A 65 -14.49 0.23 5.94
CA ALA A 65 -13.04 0.09 5.79
C ALA A 65 -12.52 -1.30 6.18
N VAL A 66 -11.23 -1.53 5.93
CA VAL A 66 -10.46 -2.63 6.50
C VAL A 66 -9.40 -2.05 7.42
N HIS A 67 -9.28 -2.59 8.61
CA HIS A 67 -8.38 -2.14 9.65
C HIS A 67 -7.35 -3.23 9.94
N ILE A 68 -6.06 -2.89 9.83
CA ILE A 68 -4.95 -3.74 10.24
C ILE A 68 -4.33 -3.15 11.49
N THR A 69 -4.30 -3.92 12.57
CA THR A 69 -3.75 -3.48 13.86
C THR A 69 -2.90 -4.59 14.47
N ASN A 70 -2.08 -4.23 15.47
CA ASN A 70 -1.48 -5.24 16.32
C ASN A 70 -2.59 -5.96 17.12
N THR A 71 -2.36 -7.23 17.44
CA THR A 71 -3.31 -8.00 18.25
C THR A 71 -2.75 -8.22 19.64
N ALA A 72 -3.62 -8.08 20.65
CA ALA A 72 -3.27 -8.37 22.03
C ALA A 72 -3.27 -9.89 22.32
N ALA A 73 -4.02 -10.68 21.55
CA ALA A 73 -4.06 -12.14 21.65
C ALA A 73 -4.31 -12.76 20.27
N PRO A 74 -3.35 -13.53 19.70
CA PRO A 74 -1.95 -13.69 20.11
C PRO A 74 -1.20 -12.33 20.09
N CYS A 75 -0.17 -12.12 20.93
CA CYS A 75 0.61 -10.87 20.98
C CYS A 75 1.44 -10.62 19.71
N LEU A 76 0.79 -10.37 18.57
CA LEU A 76 1.47 -10.14 17.31
C LEU A 76 1.82 -8.67 17.18
N SER A 77 3.11 -8.40 16.95
CA SER A 77 3.55 -7.08 16.52
C SER A 77 2.91 -6.72 15.18
N LEU A 78 2.77 -5.42 14.90
CA LEU A 78 2.20 -4.95 13.64
C LEU A 78 2.92 -5.54 12.42
N ASN A 79 4.25 -5.56 12.43
CA ASN A 79 5.02 -6.15 11.33
C ASN A 79 4.72 -7.65 11.15
N LYS A 80 4.42 -8.39 12.23
CA LYS A 80 4.06 -9.80 12.12
C LYS A 80 2.65 -9.99 11.55
N VAL A 81 1.72 -9.09 11.89
CA VAL A 81 0.39 -9.06 11.26
C VAL A 81 0.53 -8.74 9.76
N LEU A 82 1.31 -7.73 9.39
CA LEU A 82 1.57 -7.35 7.99
C LEU A 82 2.24 -8.47 7.19
N GLU A 83 3.22 -9.16 7.78
CA GLU A 83 3.84 -10.36 7.18
C GLU A 83 2.81 -11.46 6.92
N ASN A 84 1.94 -11.74 7.91
CA ASN A 84 0.89 -12.75 7.75
C ASN A 84 -0.15 -12.34 6.70
N VAL A 85 -0.55 -11.07 6.67
CA VAL A 85 -1.45 -10.51 5.65
C VAL A 85 -0.85 -10.70 4.26
N ALA A 86 0.43 -10.34 4.05
CA ALA A 86 1.09 -10.52 2.76
C ALA A 86 1.08 -11.99 2.32
N ARG A 87 1.36 -12.91 3.24
CA ARG A 87 1.35 -14.35 2.97
C ARG A 87 -0.04 -14.87 2.61
N VAL A 88 -1.08 -14.48 3.35
CA VAL A 88 -2.47 -14.89 3.08
C VAL A 88 -2.95 -14.31 1.74
N LEU A 89 -2.58 -13.06 1.41
CA LEU A 89 -2.85 -12.49 0.09
C LEU A 89 -2.15 -13.27 -1.02
N ASN A 90 -0.92 -13.73 -0.79
CA ASN A 90 -0.20 -14.57 -1.75
C ASN A 90 -0.86 -15.93 -1.95
N GLU A 91 -1.16 -16.64 -0.85
CA GLU A 91 -1.84 -17.93 -0.87
C GLU A 91 -3.25 -17.82 -1.51
N GLY A 92 -3.94 -16.69 -1.30
CA GLY A 92 -5.23 -16.38 -1.91
C GLY A 92 -5.18 -15.88 -3.35
N GLY A 93 -3.99 -15.82 -3.97
CA GLY A 93 -3.79 -15.41 -5.37
C GLY A 93 -3.99 -13.92 -5.64
N CYS A 94 -3.94 -13.07 -4.61
CA CYS A 94 -4.16 -11.63 -4.71
C CYS A 94 -2.89 -10.83 -5.06
N VAL A 95 -1.70 -11.41 -4.86
CA VAL A 95 -0.43 -10.78 -5.23
C VAL A 95 0.19 -11.45 -6.44
N ARG A 96 1.10 -10.76 -7.13
CA ARG A 96 1.84 -11.32 -8.27
C ARG A 96 3.32 -11.03 -8.12
N GLY A 97 4.15 -12.05 -8.39
CA GLY A 97 5.60 -11.89 -8.45
C GLY A 97 6.20 -11.52 -7.10
N TRP A 98 6.00 -12.39 -6.10
CA TRP A 98 6.66 -12.34 -4.79
C TRP A 98 8.17 -12.16 -4.95
N ARG A 99 8.78 -11.21 -4.23
CA ARG A 99 10.17 -10.80 -4.46
C ARG A 99 11.09 -10.99 -3.27
N ASN A 100 10.55 -11.31 -2.10
CA ASN A 100 11.28 -11.28 -0.82
C ASN A 100 11.88 -9.88 -0.55
N GLU A 101 11.18 -8.83 -0.99
CA GLU A 101 11.58 -7.44 -0.81
C GLU A 101 10.57 -6.78 0.14
N LEU A 102 11.06 -6.18 1.23
CA LEU A 102 10.22 -5.45 2.18
C LEU A 102 10.17 -3.97 1.81
N LEU A 103 8.95 -3.43 1.73
CA LEU A 103 8.69 -2.00 1.55
C LEU A 103 8.03 -1.42 2.79
N ASP A 104 8.25 -0.12 2.99
CA ASP A 104 7.64 0.62 4.08
C ASP A 104 6.15 0.82 3.82
N VAL A 105 5.34 0.47 4.82
CA VAL A 105 3.92 0.83 4.87
C VAL A 105 3.83 2.25 5.40
N MET A 106 3.35 3.16 4.56
CA MET A 106 3.19 4.57 4.89
C MET A 106 1.72 4.90 5.16
N GLY A 107 1.45 5.68 6.20
CA GLY A 107 0.13 6.28 6.41
C GLY A 107 0.28 7.68 6.96
N GLU A 108 -0.44 8.63 6.35
CA GLU A 108 -0.43 10.05 6.74
C GLU A 108 0.98 10.66 6.83
N GLY A 109 1.91 10.22 5.97
CA GLY A 109 3.29 10.70 5.94
C GLY A 109 4.23 10.05 6.97
N GLN A 110 3.75 9.08 7.75
CA GLN A 110 4.54 8.34 8.72
C GLN A 110 4.77 6.90 8.29
N ARG A 111 5.96 6.37 8.59
CA ARG A 111 6.28 4.94 8.46
C ARG A 111 5.60 4.17 9.59
N LEU A 112 4.76 3.21 9.23
CA LEU A 112 3.96 2.42 10.18
C LEU A 112 4.57 1.04 10.42
N GLY A 113 5.12 0.43 9.38
CA GLY A 113 5.70 -0.91 9.42
C GLY A 113 6.33 -1.28 8.08
N VAL A 114 6.52 -2.57 7.86
CA VAL A 114 7.01 -3.11 6.58
C VAL A 114 6.14 -4.26 6.11
N ILE A 115 6.02 -4.41 4.79
CA ILE A 115 5.27 -5.50 4.14
C ILE A 115 6.02 -5.97 2.89
N GLU A 116 5.73 -7.19 2.42
CA GLU A 116 6.26 -7.66 1.15
C GLU A 116 5.77 -6.79 -0.01
N ARG A 117 6.69 -6.41 -0.89
CA ARG A 117 6.47 -5.52 -2.03
C ARG A 117 5.25 -5.85 -2.91
N ALA A 118 5.03 -7.12 -3.21
CA ALA A 118 3.92 -7.61 -4.03
C ALA A 118 2.56 -7.47 -3.33
N ALA A 119 2.54 -7.25 -2.01
CA ALA A 119 1.35 -7.03 -1.21
C ALA A 119 1.08 -5.54 -0.89
N LEU A 120 1.93 -4.62 -1.36
CA LEU A 120 1.74 -3.16 -1.27
C LEU A 120 0.86 -2.66 -2.43
#